data_AF-A0A562JVH9-F1
#
_entry.id   AF-A0A562JVH9-F1
#
_cell.length_a   1.000
_cell.length_b   1.000
_cell.length_c   1.000
_cell.angle_alpha   90.00
_cell.angle_beta   90.00
_cell.angle_gamma   90.00
#
_symmetry.space_group_name_H-M   'P 1'
#
loop_
_entity.id
_entity.type
_entity.pdbx_description
1 polymer ?
#
loop_
_entity_poly.entity_id
_entity_poly.type
_entity_poly.pdbx_seq_one_letter_code
_entity_poly.pdbx_strand_id
1 'polypeptide(L)'
;MSLDKIPAGKVPGWGRGNKFALTDEERAKVIRAIRRGASGISIARALRVNYRTWMRVKAEDDEIASALSEVLAMEEIELRNVLIEKAKDGDLTALMFALKTRHGYRDHGAVHGADDNRVAIQINLPGPTASLEEYQRMIAVDVPDA
;
A
#
# COMPACT_ATOMS: atom_id res chain seq x y z
N MET A 1 -1.50 -22.27 -20.17
CA MET A 1 -0.96 -23.46 -19.48
C MET A 1 -1.84 -23.73 -18.26
N SER A 2 -2.37 -24.94 -18.14
CA SER A 2 -3.57 -25.21 -17.34
C SER A 2 -3.40 -24.93 -15.84
N LEU A 3 -4.30 -24.11 -15.27
CA LEU A 3 -4.47 -23.87 -13.82
C LEU A 3 -5.19 -25.04 -13.14
N ASP A 4 -5.11 -26.24 -13.71
CA ASP A 4 -5.91 -27.37 -13.30
C ASP A 4 -5.53 -27.83 -11.88
N LYS A 5 -6.48 -27.55 -10.98
CA LYS A 5 -6.72 -28.21 -9.70
C LYS A 5 -5.76 -27.80 -8.58
N ILE A 6 -5.84 -26.53 -8.19
CA ILE A 6 -5.69 -26.23 -6.77
C ILE A 6 -6.89 -26.89 -6.06
N PRO A 7 -6.67 -27.83 -5.11
CA PRO A 7 -7.78 -28.46 -4.39
C PRO A 7 -8.62 -27.36 -3.76
N ALA A 8 -9.94 -27.52 -3.77
CA ALA A 8 -10.82 -26.57 -3.12
C ALA A 8 -10.45 -26.55 -1.63
N GLY A 9 -10.08 -25.39 -1.10
CA GLY A 9 -9.87 -25.21 0.33
C GLY A 9 -11.02 -25.86 1.08
N LYS A 10 -10.70 -26.71 2.06
CA LYS A 10 -11.72 -27.33 2.90
C LYS A 10 -12.50 -26.17 3.53
N VAL A 11 -13.74 -25.96 3.10
CA VAL A 11 -14.73 -25.24 3.90
C VAL A 11 -15.09 -26.20 5.02
N PRO A 12 -14.63 -26.02 6.27
CA PRO A 12 -15.26 -26.70 7.38
C PRO A 12 -16.70 -26.18 7.36
N GLY A 13 -17.72 -27.02 7.23
CA GLY A 13 -19.13 -26.70 7.49
C GLY A 13 -19.78 -25.52 6.75
N TRP A 14 -20.96 -25.76 6.18
CA TRP A 14 -21.87 -24.66 5.83
C TRP A 14 -22.45 -24.07 7.13
N GLY A 15 -22.00 -22.88 7.53
CA GLY A 15 -22.45 -22.18 8.74
C GLY A 15 -21.85 -20.78 8.87
N ARG A 16 -22.57 -19.85 9.52
CA ARG A 16 -22.01 -18.52 9.91
C ARG A 16 -20.78 -18.76 10.79
N GLY A 17 -19.59 -18.41 10.30
CA GLY A 17 -18.36 -18.43 11.11
C GLY A 17 -17.12 -19.04 10.45
N ASN A 18 -17.25 -19.77 9.34
CA ASN A 18 -16.10 -20.43 8.73
C ASN A 18 -15.35 -19.51 7.75
N LYS A 19 -14.30 -18.86 8.27
CA LYS A 19 -13.39 -18.01 7.49
C LYS A 19 -12.56 -18.88 6.56
N PHE A 20 -12.57 -18.57 5.27
CA PHE A 20 -11.67 -19.24 4.31
C PHE A 20 -10.21 -18.98 4.68
N ALA A 21 -9.43 -20.05 4.79
CA ALA A 21 -7.99 -20.04 5.06
C ALA A 21 -7.30 -20.99 4.09
N LEU A 22 -6.10 -20.62 3.63
CA LEU A 22 -5.29 -21.46 2.76
C LEU A 22 -4.57 -22.52 3.59
N THR A 23 -4.55 -23.74 3.09
CA THR A 23 -3.59 -24.76 3.53
C THR A 23 -2.19 -24.39 3.04
N ASP A 24 -1.15 -24.96 3.67
CA ASP A 24 0.24 -24.69 3.29
C ASP A 24 0.54 -25.08 1.84
N GLU A 25 -0.07 -26.17 1.35
CA GLU A 25 0.06 -26.59 -0.04
C GLU A 25 -0.56 -25.59 -1.02
N GLU A 26 -1.75 -25.06 -0.71
CA GLU A 26 -2.42 -24.04 -1.52
C GLU A 26 -1.65 -22.72 -1.50
N ARG A 27 -1.16 -22.30 -0.33
CA ARG A 27 -0.31 -21.12 -0.15
C ARG A 27 0.92 -21.22 -1.04
N ALA A 28 1.63 -22.35 -1.02
CA ALA A 28 2.80 -22.58 -1.87
C ALA A 28 2.46 -22.51 -3.38
N LYS A 29 1.29 -23.02 -3.80
CA LYS A 29 0.81 -22.91 -5.19
C LYS A 29 0.50 -21.46 -5.56
N VAL A 30 -0.14 -20.71 -4.67
CA VAL A 30 -0.47 -19.29 -4.86
C VAL A 30 0.79 -18.44 -4.98
N ILE A 31 1.78 -18.63 -4.09
CA ILE A 31 3.07 -17.93 -4.16
C ILE A 31 3.78 -18.20 -5.49
N ARG A 32 3.80 -19.46 -5.96
CA ARG A 32 4.34 -19.79 -7.28
C ARG A 32 3.58 -19.13 -8.42
N ALA A 33 2.25 -18.98 -8.32
CA ALA A 33 1.45 -18.29 -9.32
C ALA A 33 1.74 -16.79 -9.32
N ILE A 34 1.87 -16.17 -8.15
CA ILE A 34 2.25 -14.75 -7.98
C ILE A 34 3.59 -14.48 -8.66
N ARG A 35 4.62 -15.28 -8.37
CA ARG A 35 5.96 -15.15 -8.98
C ARG A 35 5.99 -15.34 -10.50
N ARG A 36 4.91 -15.87 -11.08
CA ARG A 36 4.74 -16.02 -12.54
C ARG A 36 3.85 -14.92 -13.15
N GLY A 37 3.47 -13.91 -12.37
CA GLY A 37 2.62 -12.80 -12.84
C GLY A 37 1.13 -13.14 -12.91
N ALA A 38 0.65 -14.15 -12.18
CA ALA A 38 -0.78 -14.45 -12.16
C ALA A 38 -1.60 -13.31 -11.53
N SER A 39 -2.67 -12.88 -12.19
CA SER A 39 -3.54 -11.82 -11.67
C SER A 39 -4.35 -12.30 -10.45
N GLY A 40 -4.67 -11.39 -9.53
CA GLY A 40 -5.50 -11.71 -8.36
C GLY A 40 -6.87 -12.31 -8.72
N ILE A 41 -7.45 -11.90 -9.85
CA ILE A 41 -8.71 -12.47 -10.35
C ILE A 41 -8.52 -13.94 -10.77
N SER A 42 -7.42 -14.25 -11.46
CA SER A 42 -7.10 -15.63 -11.86
C SER A 42 -6.84 -16.53 -10.65
N ILE A 43 -6.15 -16.01 -9.63
CA ILE A 43 -5.88 -16.72 -8.37
C ILE A 43 -7.19 -16.99 -7.62
N ALA A 44 -8.05 -15.98 -7.47
CA ALA A 44 -9.35 -16.14 -6.81
C ALA A 44 -10.23 -17.19 -7.51
N ARG A 45 -10.26 -17.18 -8.85
CA ARG A 45 -10.96 -18.19 -9.65
C ARG A 45 -10.38 -19.60 -9.45
N ALA A 46 -9.05 -19.73 -9.44
CA ALA A 46 -8.38 -21.02 -9.23
C ALA A 46 -8.65 -21.59 -7.82
N LEU A 47 -8.74 -20.72 -6.80
CA LEU A 47 -9.11 -21.06 -5.43
C LEU A 47 -10.62 -21.26 -5.23
N ARG A 48 -11.44 -20.99 -6.24
CA ARG A 48 -12.91 -21.05 -6.20
C ARG A 48 -13.51 -20.16 -5.10
N VAL A 49 -12.88 -19.01 -4.84
CA VAL A 49 -13.40 -17.99 -3.93
C VAL A 49 -13.81 -16.74 -4.70
N ASN A 50 -14.73 -15.97 -4.12
CA ASN A 50 -15.01 -14.64 -4.66
C ASN A 50 -13.79 -13.72 -4.46
N TYR A 51 -13.67 -12.69 -5.30
CA TYR A 51 -12.53 -11.78 -5.27
C TYR A 51 -12.40 -11.02 -3.95
N ARG A 52 -13.51 -10.71 -3.27
CA ARG A 52 -13.50 -10.05 -1.95
C ARG A 52 -12.85 -10.92 -0.88
N THR A 53 -13.13 -12.22 -0.88
CA THR A 53 -12.49 -13.21 0.01
C THR A 53 -11.01 -13.29 -0.29
N TRP A 54 -10.61 -13.31 -1.57
CA TRP A 54 -9.20 -13.26 -1.95
C TRP A 54 -8.49 -11.98 -1.46
N MET A 55 -9.10 -10.81 -1.61
CA MET A 55 -8.53 -9.55 -1.13
C MET A 55 -8.28 -9.58 0.38
N ARG A 56 -9.19 -10.17 1.16
CA ARG A 56 -8.98 -10.40 2.59
C ARG A 56 -7.81 -11.34 2.84
N VAL A 57 -7.79 -12.51 2.19
CA VAL A 57 -6.70 -13.50 2.36
C VAL A 57 -5.35 -12.85 2.06
N LYS A 58 -5.24 -12.14 0.93
CA LYS A 58 -4.03 -11.40 0.56
C LYS A 58 -3.58 -10.39 1.63
N ALA A 59 -4.52 -9.74 2.31
CA ALA A 59 -4.20 -8.72 3.32
C ALA A 59 -3.82 -9.32 4.68
N GLU A 60 -4.30 -10.52 5.00
CA GLU A 60 -4.08 -11.19 6.29
C GLU A 60 -2.93 -12.21 6.28
N ASP A 61 -2.39 -12.51 5.10
CA ASP A 61 -1.40 -13.55 4.88
C ASP A 61 -0.03 -12.93 4.55
N ASP A 62 0.84 -12.87 5.55
CA ASP A 62 2.15 -12.20 5.44
C ASP A 62 3.06 -12.80 4.37
N GLU A 63 2.99 -14.13 4.14
CA GLU A 63 3.80 -14.79 3.11
C GLU A 63 3.32 -14.41 1.70
N ILE A 64 2.01 -14.34 1.49
CA ILE A 64 1.45 -13.88 0.22
C ILE A 64 1.74 -12.41 0.00
N ALA A 65 1.61 -11.58 1.05
CA ALA A 65 1.94 -10.16 0.99
C ALA A 65 3.42 -9.95 0.65
N SER A 66 4.31 -10.71 1.27
CA SER A 66 5.75 -10.71 0.99
C SER A 66 6.05 -11.09 -0.45
N ALA A 67 5.48 -12.19 -0.95
CA ALA A 67 5.66 -12.64 -2.33
C ALA A 67 5.18 -11.61 -3.37
N LEU A 68 4.08 -10.90 -3.08
CA LEU A 68 3.59 -9.83 -3.95
C LEU A 68 4.54 -8.62 -3.94
N SER A 69 5.04 -8.24 -2.77
CA SER A 69 6.02 -7.16 -2.63
C SER A 69 7.31 -7.48 -3.39
N GLU A 70 7.80 -8.72 -3.29
CA GLU A 70 8.97 -9.22 -4.02
C GLU A 70 8.81 -9.05 -5.53
N VAL A 71 7.67 -9.50 -6.08
CA VAL A 71 7.39 -9.40 -7.53
C VAL A 71 7.30 -7.95 -7.98
N LEU A 72 6.62 -7.07 -7.22
CA LEU A 72 6.53 -5.65 -7.54
C LEU A 72 7.91 -4.97 -7.52
N ALA A 73 8.76 -5.31 -6.57
CA ALA A 73 10.12 -4.79 -6.51
C ALA A 73 10.98 -5.25 -7.70
N MET A 74 10.82 -6.51 -8.13
CA MET A 74 11.50 -7.02 -9.34
C MET A 74 11.00 -6.29 -10.60
N GLU A 75 9.69 -6.12 -10.74
CA GLU A 75 9.08 -5.38 -11.84
C GLU A 75 9.54 -3.92 -11.87
N GLU A 76 9.62 -3.26 -10.71
CA GLU A 76 10.12 -1.89 -10.60
C GLU A 76 11.57 -1.77 -11.11
N ILE A 77 12.43 -2.74 -10.76
CA ILE A 77 13.82 -2.77 -11.23
C ILE A 77 13.87 -2.88 -12.76
N GLU A 78 13.08 -3.77 -13.34
CA GLU A 78 13.02 -3.99 -14.78
C GLU A 78 12.50 -2.74 -15.52
N LEU A 79 11.36 -2.19 -15.10
CA LEU A 79 10.77 -1.00 -15.69
C LEU A 79 11.70 0.22 -15.57
N ARG A 80 12.39 0.36 -14.45
CA ARG A 80 13.40 1.41 -14.27
C ARG A 80 14.56 1.24 -15.24
N ASN A 81 15.05 0.01 -15.47
CA ASN A 81 16.13 -0.22 -16.43
C ASN A 81 15.69 0.17 -17.85
N VAL A 82 14.49 -0.25 -18.27
CA VAL A 82 13.90 0.13 -19.56
C VAL A 82 13.76 1.65 -19.67
N LEU A 83 13.31 2.33 -18.61
CA LEU A 83 13.20 3.79 -18.57
C LEU A 83 14.56 4.46 -18.81
N ILE A 84 15.62 3.97 -18.17
CA ILE A 84 16.98 4.53 -18.32
C ILE A 84 17.54 4.25 -19.71
N GLU A 85 17.30 3.08 -20.30
CA GLU A 85 17.70 2.77 -21.67
C GLU A 85 17.02 3.72 -22.66
N LYS A 86 15.69 3.88 -22.56
CA LYS A 86 14.94 4.84 -23.39
C LYS A 86 15.43 6.28 -23.23
N ALA A 87 15.75 6.69 -22.01
CA ALA A 87 16.30 8.02 -21.75
C ALA A 87 17.66 8.22 -22.44
N LYS A 88 18.55 7.20 -22.42
CA LYS A 88 19.85 7.26 -23.10
C LYS A 88 19.71 7.27 -24.63
N ASP A 89 18.67 6.64 -25.16
CA ASP A 89 18.34 6.65 -26.59
C ASP A 89 17.74 8.00 -27.05
N GLY A 90 17.58 8.97 -26.15
CA GLY A 90 17.10 10.31 -26.48
C GLY A 90 15.58 10.47 -26.42
N ASP A 91 14.85 9.51 -25.85
CA ASP A 91 13.42 9.71 -25.58
C ASP A 91 13.23 10.81 -24.53
N LEU A 92 12.71 11.96 -24.98
CA LEU A 92 12.54 13.14 -24.15
C LEU A 92 11.59 12.89 -22.96
N THR A 93 10.58 12.04 -23.14
CA THR A 93 9.62 11.71 -22.09
C THR A 93 10.30 10.85 -21.03
N ALA A 94 11.06 9.83 -21.43
CA ALA A 94 11.82 8.99 -20.52
C ALA A 94 12.88 9.79 -19.75
N LEU A 95 13.60 10.70 -20.41
CA LEU A 95 14.55 11.63 -19.79
C LEU A 95 13.87 12.49 -18.72
N MET A 96 12.74 13.09 -19.07
CA MET A 96 11.96 13.93 -18.15
C MET A 96 11.52 13.13 -16.92
N PHE A 97 10.98 11.93 -17.10
CA PHE A 97 10.58 11.06 -15.99
C PHE A 97 11.76 10.58 -15.14
N ALA A 98 12.91 10.27 -15.76
CA ALA A 98 14.12 9.89 -15.03
C ALA A 98 14.62 11.04 -14.14
N LEU A 99 14.61 12.28 -14.65
CA LEU A 99 14.97 13.47 -13.87
C LEU A 99 14.03 13.69 -12.69
N LYS A 100 12.72 13.57 -12.92
CA LYS A 100 11.70 13.72 -11.87
C LYS A 100 11.83 12.68 -10.77
N THR A 101 11.91 11.41 -11.15
CA THR A 101 11.89 10.28 -10.20
C THR A 101 13.20 10.11 -9.44
N ARG A 102 14.36 10.41 -10.04
CA ARG A 102 15.68 10.22 -9.40
C ARG A 102 16.26 11.47 -8.76
N HIS A 103 15.95 12.64 -9.31
CA HIS A 103 16.53 13.91 -8.88
C HIS A 103 15.49 14.87 -8.30
N GLY A 104 14.22 14.45 -8.18
CA GLY A 104 13.19 15.23 -7.52
C GLY A 104 12.71 16.43 -8.32
N TYR A 105 12.95 16.48 -9.64
CA TYR A 105 12.42 17.54 -10.49
C TYR A 105 10.89 17.49 -10.46
N ARG A 106 10.24 18.66 -10.38
CA ARG A 106 8.78 18.78 -10.37
C ARG A 106 8.35 19.78 -11.44
N ASP A 107 7.15 19.59 -12.01
CA ASP A 107 6.57 20.57 -12.93
C ASP A 107 6.14 21.85 -12.21
N HIS A 108 5.76 21.70 -10.93
CA HIS A 108 5.22 22.76 -10.09
C HIS A 108 5.74 22.61 -8.65
N GLY A 109 6.00 23.74 -7.98
CA GLY A 109 6.44 23.81 -6.58
C GLY A 109 7.95 24.04 -6.39
N ALA A 110 8.36 24.37 -5.15
CA ALA A 110 9.76 24.68 -4.83
C ALA A 110 10.64 23.42 -4.81
N VAL A 111 11.84 23.54 -5.40
CA VAL A 111 12.80 22.44 -5.66
C VAL A 111 13.67 22.08 -4.43
N HIS A 112 13.62 22.85 -3.35
CA HIS A 112 14.34 22.54 -2.10
C HIS A 112 13.54 23.00 -0.88
N GLY A 113 13.45 22.18 0.17
CA GLY A 113 13.12 22.62 1.53
C GLY A 113 11.66 22.96 1.85
N ALA A 114 10.69 22.13 1.44
CA ALA A 114 9.31 22.27 1.93
C ALA A 114 9.04 21.60 3.28
N ASP A 115 10.02 20.87 3.83
CA ASP A 115 10.02 20.30 5.17
C ASP A 115 11.42 20.46 5.79
N ASP A 116 11.63 21.53 6.55
CA ASP A 116 12.40 21.40 7.81
C ASP A 116 12.04 22.46 8.87
N ASN A 117 10.89 23.14 8.76
CA ASN A 117 10.28 23.82 9.91
C ASN A 117 8.83 24.29 9.67
N ARG A 118 7.93 23.42 9.17
CA ARG A 118 6.51 23.75 9.27
C ARG A 118 6.00 23.34 10.64
N VAL A 119 6.15 24.23 11.61
CA VAL A 119 5.44 24.14 12.90
C VAL A 119 3.95 24.19 12.61
N ALA A 120 3.30 23.02 12.62
CA ALA A 120 1.86 22.92 12.51
C ALA A 120 1.25 23.28 13.88
N ILE A 121 0.85 24.53 14.06
CA ILE A 121 0.15 24.97 15.28
C ILE A 121 -1.33 24.63 15.13
N GLN A 122 -1.80 23.61 15.87
CA GLN A 122 -3.22 23.32 16.00
C GLN A 122 -3.78 24.09 17.20
N ILE A 123 -4.62 25.09 16.92
CA ILE A 123 -5.31 25.87 17.96
C ILE A 123 -6.70 25.27 18.18
N ASN A 124 -6.91 24.64 19.32
CA ASN A 124 -8.25 24.18 19.73
C ASN A 124 -8.95 25.31 20.47
N LEU A 125 -9.96 25.93 19.85
CA LEU A 125 -10.80 26.92 20.54
C LEU A 125 -11.88 26.20 21.35
N PRO A 126 -12.08 26.55 22.63
CA PRO A 126 -13.20 26.01 23.40
C PRO A 126 -14.53 26.54 22.85
N GLY A 127 -15.60 25.76 23.04
CA GLY A 127 -16.96 26.17 22.69
C GLY A 127 -17.43 27.41 23.48
N PRO A 128 -18.58 28.00 23.13
CA PRO A 128 -19.06 29.22 23.78
C PRO A 128 -19.27 28.99 25.28
N THR A 129 -18.58 29.74 26.13
CA THR A 129 -18.76 29.71 27.59
C THR A 129 -19.74 30.77 28.05
N ALA A 130 -20.40 30.52 29.18
CA ALA A 130 -21.44 31.40 29.71
C ALA A 130 -20.89 32.70 30.33
N SER A 131 -19.58 32.75 30.65
CA SER A 131 -18.93 33.93 31.22
C SER A 131 -17.46 34.05 30.82
N LEU A 132 -16.92 35.28 30.94
CA LEU A 132 -15.54 35.60 30.59
C LEU A 132 -14.53 34.98 31.59
N GLU A 133 -14.87 34.97 32.89
CA GLU A 133 -13.99 34.37 33.91
C GLU A 133 -13.81 32.87 33.70
N GLU A 134 -14.87 32.18 33.25
CA GLU A 134 -14.84 30.76 32.98
C GLU A 134 -14.02 30.42 31.73
N TYR A 135 -14.13 31.26 30.69
CA TYR A 135 -13.27 31.18 29.51
C TYR A 135 -11.79 31.33 29.89
N GLN A 136 -11.47 32.34 30.71
CA GLN A 136 -10.11 32.64 31.14
C GLN A 136 -9.47 31.49 31.92
N ARG A 137 -10.23 30.76 32.75
CA ARG A 137 -9.71 29.55 33.41
C ARG A 137 -9.45 28.40 32.43
N MET A 138 -10.27 28.23 31.39
CA MET A 138 -10.09 27.15 30.42
C MET A 138 -8.87 27.34 29.50
N ILE A 139 -8.51 28.60 29.20
CA ILE A 139 -7.37 28.91 28.30
C ILE A 139 -6.04 29.12 29.03
N ALA A 140 -6.01 29.06 30.36
CA ALA A 140 -4.78 29.18 31.12
C ALA A 140 -3.89 27.96 30.82
N VAL A 141 -2.91 28.14 29.93
CA VAL A 141 -1.90 27.13 29.60
C VAL A 141 -0.96 27.02 30.80
N ASP A 142 -0.90 25.85 31.43
CA ASP A 142 0.13 25.56 32.42
C ASP A 142 1.47 25.51 31.68
N VAL A 143 2.29 26.55 31.86
CA VAL A 143 3.65 26.58 31.38
C VAL A 143 4.48 25.85 32.42
N PRO A 144 5.03 24.65 32.14
CA PRO A 144 5.91 24.02 33.10
C PRO A 144 7.17 24.87 33.23
N ASP A 145 7.55 25.20 34.46
CA ASP A 145 8.82 25.87 34.76
C ASP A 145 9.99 25.07 34.15
N ALA A 146 10.90 25.81 33.52
CA ALA A 146 12.05 25.30 32.76
C ALA A 146 13.04 24.45 33.58
#